data_AF-E7AD24-F1
#
_entry.id   AF-E7AD24-F1
#
_cell.length_a   1.000
_cell.length_b   1.000
_cell.length_c   1.000
_cell.angle_alpha   90.00
_cell.angle_beta   90.00
_cell.angle_gamma   90.00
#
_symmetry.space_group_name_H-M   'P 1'
#
loop_
_entity.id
_entity.type
_entity.pdbx_description
1 polymer ?
#
loop_
_entity_poly.entity_id
_entity_poly.type
_entity_poly.pdbx_seq_one_letter_code
_entity_poly.pdbx_strand_id
1 'polypeptide(L)'
;MANKHLVFSSDKIGEGDLGAKVAVGFLHSLVGVSKDLLPQKVIFLNRGVLLSTHNTHIDNTQALQTLENLEKLGVEILSCQTCVEHFGAKVAVGRLTNASEVLQYLLSSQNAISF
;
A
#
# COMPACT_ATOMS: atom_id res chain seq x y z
N MET A 1 13.63 -2.17 -16.55
CA MET A 1 12.28 -2.16 -15.94
C MET A 1 12.29 -1.10 -14.86
N ALA A 2 11.29 -0.22 -14.81
CA ALA A 2 11.28 0.88 -13.84
C ALA A 2 11.12 0.32 -12.41
N ASN A 3 12.09 0.60 -11.53
CA ASN A 3 12.02 0.25 -10.12
C ASN A 3 11.20 1.33 -9.39
N LYS A 4 9.87 1.34 -9.60
CA LYS A 4 8.96 2.32 -8.97
C LYS A 4 8.32 1.69 -7.74
N HIS A 5 8.23 2.48 -6.68
CA HIS A 5 7.53 2.11 -5.45
C HIS A 5 6.51 3.17 -5.10
N LEU A 6 5.34 2.72 -4.62
CA LEU A 6 4.32 3.59 -4.05
C LEU A 6 4.33 3.43 -2.53
N VAL A 7 4.27 4.53 -1.83
CA VAL A 7 4.18 4.55 -0.37
C VAL A 7 2.87 5.21 0.04
N PHE A 8 2.08 4.50 0.83
CA PHE A 8 0.89 5.03 1.48
C PHE A 8 1.22 5.22 2.96
N SER A 9 1.40 6.47 3.36
CA SER A 9 1.66 6.84 4.76
C SER A 9 0.36 7.05 5.55
N SER A 10 -0.79 6.98 4.88
CA SER A 10 -2.12 7.25 5.43
C SER A 10 -3.15 6.34 4.76
N ASP A 11 -4.28 6.12 5.43
CA ASP A 11 -5.49 5.50 4.87
C ASP A 11 -6.28 6.48 3.97
N LYS A 12 -5.76 7.70 3.77
CA LYS A 12 -6.38 8.80 3.03
C LYS A 12 -5.33 9.53 2.20
N ILE A 13 -5.73 10.01 1.02
CA ILE A 13 -4.97 11.00 0.25
C ILE A 13 -5.66 12.35 0.45
N GLY A 14 -5.02 13.26 1.18
CA GLY A 14 -5.68 14.45 1.70
C GLY A 14 -6.50 14.15 2.97
N GLU A 15 -7.67 14.78 3.11
CA GLU A 15 -8.41 14.79 4.39
C GLU A 15 -9.87 14.31 4.26
N GLY A 16 -10.46 13.97 5.42
CA GLY A 16 -11.88 13.61 5.54
C GLY A 16 -12.29 12.37 4.75
N ASP A 17 -13.59 12.25 4.50
CA ASP A 17 -14.17 11.13 3.75
C ASP A 17 -13.77 11.16 2.27
N LEU A 18 -13.53 12.35 1.73
CA LEU A 18 -13.02 12.50 0.38
C LEU A 18 -11.66 11.84 0.25
N GLY A 19 -10.73 12.11 1.18
CA GLY A 19 -9.39 11.54 1.11
C GLY A 19 -9.37 10.01 1.21
N ALA A 20 -10.28 9.42 1.98
CA ALA A 20 -10.46 7.96 2.02
C ALA A 20 -10.91 7.40 0.67
N LYS A 21 -11.91 8.04 0.04
CA LYS A 21 -12.38 7.66 -1.31
C LYS A 21 -11.29 7.82 -2.36
N VAL A 22 -10.50 8.89 -2.28
CA VAL A 22 -9.39 9.12 -3.22
C VAL A 22 -8.31 8.04 -3.05
N ALA A 23 -7.94 7.67 -1.82
CA ALA A 23 -6.97 6.60 -1.57
C ALA A 23 -7.39 5.27 -2.22
N VAL A 24 -8.63 4.84 -2.00
CA VAL A 24 -9.17 3.60 -2.59
C VAL A 24 -9.27 3.72 -4.12
N GLY A 25 -9.72 4.87 -4.64
CA GLY A 25 -9.80 5.12 -6.08
C GLY A 25 -8.44 5.08 -6.79
N PHE A 26 -7.39 5.60 -6.16
CA PHE A 26 -6.02 5.54 -6.67
C PHE A 26 -5.49 4.11 -6.68
N LEU A 27 -5.66 3.37 -5.57
CA LEU A 27 -5.31 1.95 -5.53
C LEU A 27 -6.02 1.16 -6.63
N HIS A 28 -7.34 1.34 -6.77
CA HIS A 28 -8.14 0.64 -7.77
C HIS A 28 -7.64 0.94 -9.19
N SER A 29 -7.29 2.19 -9.46
CA SER A 29 -6.80 2.61 -10.79
C SER A 29 -5.47 1.96 -11.18
N LEU A 30 -4.65 1.52 -10.21
CA LEU A 30 -3.39 0.82 -10.52
C LEU A 30 -3.62 -0.48 -11.30
N VAL A 31 -4.75 -1.17 -11.11
CA VAL A 31 -5.07 -2.41 -11.82
C VAL A 31 -5.19 -2.20 -13.34
N GLY A 32 -5.55 -0.98 -13.77
CA GLY A 32 -5.66 -0.60 -15.18
C GLY A 32 -4.38 0.01 -15.78
N VAL A 33 -3.33 0.23 -14.98
CA VAL A 33 -2.05 0.77 -15.47
C VAL A 33 -1.33 -0.29 -16.30
N SER A 34 -0.63 0.14 -17.35
CA SER A 34 0.13 -0.78 -18.20
C SER A 34 1.20 -1.52 -17.40
N LYS A 35 1.44 -2.79 -17.75
CA LYS A 35 2.33 -3.69 -16.97
C LYS A 35 3.76 -3.15 -16.84
N ASP A 36 4.24 -2.41 -17.83
CA ASP A 36 5.56 -1.77 -17.85
C ASP A 36 5.67 -0.56 -16.91
N LEU A 37 4.53 0.01 -16.50
CA LEU A 37 4.44 1.15 -15.59
C LEU A 37 4.01 0.77 -14.17
N LEU A 38 3.50 -0.45 -13.95
CA LEU A 38 3.12 -0.93 -12.62
C LEU A 38 4.28 -0.80 -11.63
N PRO A 39 4.01 -0.39 -10.38
CA PRO A 39 5.04 -0.37 -9.36
C PRO A 39 5.46 -1.80 -9.03
N GLN A 40 6.73 -1.99 -8.67
CA GLN A 40 7.16 -3.29 -8.15
C GLN A 40 6.59 -3.54 -6.75
N LYS A 41 6.39 -2.46 -5.98
CA LYS A 41 5.98 -2.53 -4.58
C LYS A 41 4.99 -1.44 -4.22
N VAL A 42 4.00 -1.81 -3.41
CA VAL A 42 3.16 -0.87 -2.66
C VAL A 42 3.43 -1.07 -1.18
N ILE A 43 3.86 -0.01 -0.52
CA ILE A 43 4.37 -0.03 0.85
C ILE A 43 3.43 0.79 1.74
N PHE A 44 2.93 0.17 2.80
CA PHE A 44 2.03 0.78 3.76
C PHE A 44 2.73 1.08 5.07
N LEU A 45 2.71 2.36 5.47
CA LEU A 45 3.28 2.89 6.71
C LEU A 45 2.20 3.63 7.51
N ASN A 46 2.42 3.80 8.82
CA ASN A 46 1.50 4.48 9.74
C ASN A 46 0.05 3.99 9.56
N ARG A 47 -0.92 4.89 9.38
CA ARG A 47 -2.33 4.55 9.14
C ARG A 47 -2.56 3.85 7.80
N GLY A 48 -1.65 3.97 6.84
CA GLY A 48 -1.74 3.27 5.56
C GLY A 48 -1.88 1.75 5.70
N VAL A 49 -1.32 1.13 6.76
CA VAL A 49 -1.46 -0.33 7.00
C VAL A 49 -2.91 -0.76 7.18
N LEU A 50 -3.82 0.16 7.52
CA LEU A 50 -5.23 -0.14 7.63
C LEU A 50 -5.86 -0.49 6.27
N LEU A 51 -5.24 -0.11 5.14
CA LEU A 51 -5.72 -0.47 3.80
C LEU A 51 -5.41 -1.92 3.41
N SER A 52 -4.41 -2.56 4.02
CA SER A 52 -3.90 -3.89 3.67
C SER A 52 -4.11 -4.97 4.75
N THR A 53 -4.82 -4.64 5.83
CA THR A 53 -4.97 -5.49 7.02
C THR A 53 -6.43 -5.76 7.36
N HIS A 54 -6.71 -6.90 7.99
CA HIS A 54 -7.92 -7.08 8.77
C HIS A 54 -7.82 -6.23 10.04
N ASN A 55 -8.72 -5.27 10.18
CA ASN A 55 -8.75 -4.32 11.29
C ASN A 55 -10.20 -3.80 11.49
N THR A 56 -10.44 -3.12 12.61
CA THR A 56 -11.75 -2.54 12.95
C THR A 56 -11.79 -1.02 12.82
N HIS A 57 -10.74 -0.40 12.27
CA HIS A 57 -10.57 1.06 12.25
C HIS A 57 -11.22 1.69 11.01
N ILE A 58 -11.27 0.97 9.89
CA ILE A 58 -11.87 1.42 8.63
C ILE A 58 -12.58 0.27 7.93
N ASP A 59 -13.54 0.56 7.06
CA ASP A 59 -13.98 -0.38 6.03
C ASP A 59 -13.02 -0.31 4.83
N ASN A 60 -12.21 -1.34 4.67
CA ASN A 60 -11.20 -1.45 3.61
C ASN A 60 -11.49 -2.57 2.61
N THR A 61 -12.74 -3.09 2.55
CA THR A 61 -13.08 -4.26 1.73
C THR A 61 -12.66 -4.08 0.26
N GLN A 62 -12.92 -2.91 -0.32
CA GLN A 62 -12.54 -2.59 -1.70
C GLN A 62 -11.03 -2.45 -1.89
N ALA A 63 -10.32 -1.93 -0.89
CA ALA A 63 -8.87 -1.83 -0.92
C ALA A 63 -8.23 -3.23 -0.91
N LEU A 64 -8.69 -4.13 -0.04
CA LEU A 64 -8.20 -5.51 0.03
C LEU A 64 -8.39 -6.26 -1.30
N GLN A 65 -9.60 -6.20 -1.88
CA GLN A 65 -9.87 -6.83 -3.17
C GLN A 65 -8.96 -6.30 -4.28
N THR A 66 -8.69 -4.99 -4.27
CA THR A 66 -7.77 -4.35 -5.21
C THR A 66 -6.35 -4.86 -5.02
N LEU A 67 -5.86 -4.92 -3.77
CA LEU A 67 -4.51 -5.37 -3.46
C LEU A 67 -4.28 -6.82 -3.86
N GLU A 68 -5.26 -7.71 -3.67
CA GLU A 68 -5.19 -9.09 -4.16
C GLU A 68 -5.04 -9.16 -5.70
N ASN A 69 -5.71 -8.27 -6.42
CA ASN A 69 -5.57 -8.20 -7.88
C ASN A 69 -4.19 -7.66 -8.30
N LEU A 70 -3.63 -6.72 -7.54
CA LEU A 70 -2.27 -6.22 -7.78
C LEU A 70 -1.22 -7.31 -7.51
N GLU A 71 -1.38 -8.16 -6.49
CA GLU A 71 -0.50 -9.32 -6.28
C GLU A 71 -0.51 -10.28 -7.47
N LYS A 72 -1.69 -10.56 -8.05
CA LYS A 72 -1.82 -11.38 -9.27
C LYS A 72 -1.10 -10.77 -10.48
N LEU A 73 -0.93 -9.44 -10.49
CA LEU A 73 -0.18 -8.72 -11.52
C LEU A 73 1.33 -8.65 -11.22
N GLY A 74 1.78 -9.21 -10.10
CA GLY A 74 3.19 -9.26 -9.69
C GLY A 74 3.65 -8.07 -8.86
N VAL A 75 2.72 -7.26 -8.34
CA VAL A 75 3.04 -6.16 -7.41
C VAL A 75 3.18 -6.74 -6.00
N GLU A 76 4.30 -6.47 -5.34
CA GLU A 76 4.50 -6.91 -3.96
C GLU A 76 3.88 -5.93 -2.97
N ILE A 77 3.08 -6.44 -2.03
CA ILE A 77 2.39 -5.63 -1.02
C ILE A 77 3.08 -5.77 0.34
N LEU A 78 3.52 -4.64 0.91
CA LEU A 78 4.31 -4.61 2.14
C LEU A 78 3.62 -3.76 3.21
N SER A 79 3.49 -4.30 4.43
CA SER A 79 2.89 -3.60 5.57
C SER A 79 3.88 -3.47 6.73
N CYS A 80 4.11 -2.25 7.23
CA CYS A 80 5.04 -2.02 8.34
C CYS A 80 4.63 -2.77 9.60
N GLN A 81 5.50 -3.65 10.10
CA GLN A 81 5.24 -4.47 11.28
C GLN A 81 4.85 -3.65 12.52
N THR A 82 5.64 -2.64 12.88
CA THR A 82 5.38 -1.81 14.05
C THR A 82 4.01 -1.11 13.97
N CYS A 83 3.59 -0.71 12.77
CA CYS A 83 2.28 -0.08 12.57
C CYS A 83 1.14 -1.09 12.70
N VAL A 84 1.29 -2.29 12.11
CA VAL A 84 0.30 -3.38 12.24
C VAL A 84 0.09 -3.74 13.71
N GLU A 85 1.18 -3.90 14.46
CA GLU A 85 1.16 -4.17 15.89
C GLU A 85 0.48 -3.03 16.67
N HIS A 86 0.83 -1.78 16.37
CA HIS A 86 0.23 -0.60 17.02
C HIS A 86 -1.30 -0.54 16.88
N PHE A 87 -1.83 -0.87 15.69
CA PHE A 87 -3.28 -0.85 15.44
C PHE A 87 -4.01 -2.11 15.89
N GLY A 88 -3.30 -3.13 16.41
CA GLY A 88 -3.87 -4.43 16.73
C GLY A 88 -4.46 -5.13 15.50
N ALA A 89 -3.90 -4.86 14.32
CA ALA A 89 -4.38 -5.36 13.04
C ALA A 89 -3.67 -6.67 12.66
N LYS A 90 -4.18 -7.36 11.62
CA LYS A 90 -3.55 -8.54 11.04
C LYS A 90 -3.41 -8.38 9.53
N VAL A 91 -2.24 -8.64 8.97
CA VAL A 91 -2.05 -8.59 7.50
C VAL A 91 -3.08 -9.48 6.81
N ALA A 92 -3.79 -8.89 5.86
CA ALA A 92 -4.79 -9.57 5.03
C ALA A 92 -4.22 -9.88 3.64
N VAL A 93 -3.48 -8.91 3.06
CA VAL A 93 -2.86 -9.04 1.74
C VAL A 93 -1.38 -8.66 1.82
N GLY A 94 -0.52 -9.41 1.15
CA GLY A 94 0.93 -9.21 1.20
C GLY A 94 1.60 -9.76 2.47
N ARG A 95 2.69 -9.10 2.86
CA ARG A 95 3.52 -9.51 4.01
C ARG A 95 3.96 -8.34 4.87
N LEU A 96 4.47 -8.68 6.05
CA LEU A 96 5.15 -7.72 6.91
C LEU A 96 6.48 -7.27 6.31
N THR A 97 6.85 -6.03 6.62
CA THR A 97 8.15 -5.43 6.33
C THR A 97 8.65 -4.63 7.55
N ASN A 98 9.90 -4.17 7.48
CA ASN A 98 10.54 -3.34 8.49
C ASN A 98 11.25 -2.13 7.84
N ALA A 99 11.68 -1.19 8.68
CA ALA A 99 12.29 0.05 8.21
C ALA A 99 13.56 -0.16 7.37
N SER A 100 14.42 -1.12 7.73
CA SER A 100 15.65 -1.39 6.99
C SER A 100 15.38 -1.88 5.57
N GLU A 101 14.43 -2.79 5.41
CA GLU A 101 14.00 -3.31 4.11
C GLU A 101 13.33 -2.21 3.26
N VAL A 102 12.42 -1.43 3.85
CA VAL A 102 11.78 -0.30 3.17
C VAL A 102 12.82 0.72 2.69
N LEU A 103 13.77 1.10 3.54
CA LEU A 103 14.85 2.03 3.16
C LEU A 103 15.71 1.46 2.03
N GLN A 104 16.01 0.16 2.04
CA GLN A 104 16.75 -0.47 0.94
C GLN A 104 16.00 -0.34 -0.39
N TYR A 105 14.69 -0.58 -0.41
CA TYR A 105 13.89 -0.42 -1.63
C TYR A 105 13.80 1.03 -2.07
N LEU A 106 13.49 1.95 -1.17
CA LEU A 106 13.33 3.37 -1.52
C LEU A 106 14.64 3.99 -2.02
N LEU A 107 15.76 3.71 -1.36
CA LEU A 107 17.07 4.29 -1.73
C LEU A 107 17.72 3.62 -2.96
N SER A 108 17.32 2.39 -3.31
CA SER A 108 17.76 1.72 -4.54
C SER A 108 16.81 1.98 -5.73
N SER A 109 15.70 2.67 -5.50
CA SER A 109 14.76 3.07 -6.54
C SER A 109 15.17 4.39 -7.19
N GLN A 110 14.88 4.54 -8.49
CA GLN A 110 15.08 5.83 -9.17
C GLN A 110 13.95 6.81 -8.86
N ASN A 111 12.78 6.31 -8.46
CA ASN A 111 11.58 7.11 -8.20
C ASN A 111 10.73 6.43 -7.11
N ALA A 112 10.37 7.20 -6.09
CA ALA A 112 9.37 6.84 -5.10
C ALA A 112 8.26 7.89 -5.10
N ILE A 113 7.00 7.43 -5.09
CA ILE A 113 5.83 8.31 -4.96
C ILE A 113 5.21 8.01 -3.60
N SER A 114 5.06 9.04 -2.77
CA SER A 114 4.40 8.93 -1.47
C SER A 114 3.09 9.70 -1.48
N PHE A 115 2.10 9.11 -0.81
CA PHE A 115 0.81 9.71 -0.54
C PHE A 115 0.57 9.89 0.96
#